data_AF-A0A376H8M3-F1
#
_entry.id   AF-A0A376H8M3-F1
#
_cell.length_a   1.000
_cell.length_b   1.000
_cell.length_c   1.000
_cell.angle_alpha   90.00
_cell.angle_beta   90.00
_cell.angle_gamma   90.00
#
_symmetry.space_group_name_H-M   'P 1'
#
loop_
_entity.id
_entity.type
_entity.pdbx_description
1 polymer ?
#
loop_
_entity_poly.entity_id
_entity_poly.type
_entity_poly.pdbx_seq_one_letter_code
_entity_poly.pdbx_strand_id
1 'polypeptide(L)'
;MELFQWVIETVAVQRNGENKMHVFHITTFDKSKKNAMDIARLKTKRLLKRKNIPYLRVTICWIQFMEVVRRTKYEEYKQLVRLNKSKKVIARLLNLPFWEVNKLERHYQKERRRKYIRQANLN
;
A
#
# COMPACT_ATOMS: atom_id res chain seq x y z
N MET A 1 13.20 1.89 -8.80
CA MET A 1 12.13 0.90 -9.03
C MET A 1 10.89 1.64 -9.49
N GLU A 2 10.13 1.04 -10.37
CA GLU A 2 8.90 1.63 -10.90
C GLU A 2 7.72 1.13 -10.09
N LEU A 3 6.85 2.06 -9.68
CA LEU A 3 5.61 1.79 -8.96
C LEU A 3 4.46 2.32 -9.81
N PHE A 4 3.44 1.50 -9.98
CA PHE A 4 2.33 1.79 -10.88
C PHE A 4 1.14 2.27 -10.04
N GLN A 5 0.69 3.49 -10.26
CA GLN A 5 -0.45 4.05 -9.55
C GLN A 5 -1.74 3.90 -10.35
N TRP A 6 -2.78 3.49 -9.65
CA TRP A 6 -4.11 3.24 -10.19
C TRP A 6 -5.16 3.94 -9.33
N VAL A 7 -6.18 4.47 -9.99
CA VAL A 7 -7.44 4.85 -9.34
C VAL A 7 -8.49 3.82 -9.75
N ILE A 8 -9.11 3.20 -8.76
CA ILE A 8 -10.09 2.14 -8.99
C ILE A 8 -11.34 2.45 -8.20
N GLU A 9 -12.47 2.40 -8.90
CA GLU A 9 -13.79 2.53 -8.31
C GLU A 9 -14.46 1.18 -8.19
N THR A 10 -15.04 0.94 -7.03
CA THR A 10 -15.77 -0.28 -6.72
C THR A 10 -17.17 0.06 -6.24
N VAL A 11 -18.15 -0.73 -6.64
CA VAL A 11 -19.51 -0.67 -6.10
C VAL A 11 -19.74 -1.88 -5.21
N ALA A 12 -20.20 -1.62 -3.99
CA ALA A 12 -20.70 -2.63 -3.08
C ALA A 12 -22.24 -2.63 -3.15
N VAL A 13 -22.81 -3.75 -3.58
CA VAL A 13 -24.26 -3.98 -3.51
C VAL A 13 -24.58 -4.50 -2.12
N GLN A 14 -25.29 -3.71 -1.33
CA GLN A 14 -25.66 -4.06 0.03
C GLN A 14 -26.92 -4.93 0.07
N ARG A 15 -27.11 -5.66 1.16
CA ARG A 15 -28.29 -6.54 1.32
C ARG A 15 -29.60 -5.78 1.43
N ASN A 16 -29.57 -4.53 1.86
CA ASN A 16 -30.73 -3.63 1.93
C ASN A 16 -31.08 -2.98 0.58
N GLY A 17 -30.41 -3.34 -0.52
CA GLY A 17 -30.65 -2.77 -1.85
C GLY A 17 -29.87 -1.48 -2.14
N GLU A 18 -29.12 -0.94 -1.17
CA GLU A 18 -28.27 0.23 -1.41
C GLU A 18 -27.00 -0.14 -2.19
N ASN A 19 -26.63 0.70 -3.15
CA ASN A 19 -25.34 0.63 -3.82
C ASN A 19 -24.44 1.74 -3.29
N LYS A 20 -23.26 1.39 -2.74
CA LYS A 20 -22.25 2.39 -2.33
C LYS A 20 -20.99 2.26 -3.17
N MET A 21 -20.58 3.40 -3.73
CA MET A 21 -19.33 3.54 -4.47
C MET A 21 -18.16 3.82 -3.52
N HIS A 22 -17.00 3.24 -3.84
CA HIS A 22 -15.75 3.45 -3.13
C HIS A 22 -14.61 3.60 -4.12
N VAL A 23 -13.88 4.70 -3.99
CA VAL A 23 -12.71 5.01 -4.81
C VAL A 23 -11.44 4.71 -4.02
N PHE A 24 -10.49 4.01 -4.64
CA PHE A 24 -9.20 3.68 -4.04
C PHE A 24 -8.05 4.10 -4.93
N HIS A 25 -7.09 4.78 -4.33
CA HIS A 25 -5.74 4.91 -4.88
C HIS A 25 -4.94 3.65 -4.50
N ILE A 26 -4.40 2.97 -5.51
CA ILE A 26 -3.71 1.70 -5.37
C ILE A 26 -2.38 1.79 -6.08
N THR A 27 -1.31 1.45 -5.37
CA THR A 27 0.03 1.35 -5.91
C THR A 27 0.42 -0.11 -6.01
N THR A 28 0.89 -0.54 -7.18
CA THR A 28 1.38 -1.89 -7.44
C THR A 28 2.86 -1.86 -7.84
N PHE A 29 3.58 -2.96 -7.57
CA PHE A 29 4.99 -3.13 -7.93
C PHE A 29 5.16 -3.54 -9.40
N ASP A 30 4.08 -4.01 -10.02
CA ASP A 30 3.98 -4.47 -11.38
C ASP A 30 2.83 -3.75 -12.11
N LYS A 31 2.92 -3.61 -13.43
CA LYS A 31 1.88 -3.00 -14.28
C LYS A 31 0.70 -3.96 -14.51
N SER A 32 0.25 -4.65 -13.47
CA SER A 32 -0.84 -5.63 -13.54
C SER A 32 -2.17 -5.00 -13.15
N LYS A 33 -3.01 -4.75 -14.15
CA LYS A 33 -4.40 -4.32 -13.98
C LYS A 33 -5.17 -5.28 -13.07
N LYS A 34 -4.96 -6.60 -13.24
CA LYS A 34 -5.60 -7.65 -12.44
C LYS A 34 -5.26 -7.52 -10.96
N ASN A 35 -3.97 -7.39 -10.63
CA ASN A 35 -3.52 -7.22 -9.24
C ASN A 35 -4.13 -5.96 -8.61
N ALA A 36 -4.16 -4.85 -9.35
CA ALA A 36 -4.76 -3.61 -8.86
C ALA A 36 -6.26 -3.78 -8.56
N MET A 37 -7.02 -4.43 -9.46
CA MET A 37 -8.45 -4.73 -9.23
C MET A 37 -8.68 -5.64 -8.03
N ASP A 38 -7.87 -6.69 -7.86
CA ASP A 38 -8.02 -7.62 -6.74
C ASP A 38 -7.69 -6.94 -5.40
N ILE A 39 -6.68 -6.05 -5.37
CA ILE A 39 -6.40 -5.20 -4.22
C ILE A 39 -7.59 -4.29 -3.92
N ALA A 40 -8.22 -3.68 -4.94
CA ALA A 40 -9.38 -2.82 -4.76
C ALA A 40 -10.54 -3.58 -4.13
N ARG A 41 -10.92 -4.73 -4.70
CA ARG A 41 -11.96 -5.61 -4.15
C ARG A 41 -11.68 -5.96 -2.69
N LEU A 42 -10.43 -6.34 -2.38
CA LEU A 42 -10.04 -6.71 -1.03
C LEU A 42 -10.09 -5.52 -0.06
N LYS A 43 -9.70 -4.31 -0.50
CA LYS A 43 -9.86 -3.08 0.28
C LYS A 43 -11.33 -2.78 0.55
N THR A 44 -12.21 -2.89 -0.45
CA THR A 44 -13.66 -2.67 -0.31
C THR A 44 -14.25 -3.66 0.69
N LYS A 45 -13.99 -4.96 0.54
CA LYS A 45 -14.48 -6.00 1.46
C LYS A 45 -14.03 -5.75 2.89
N ARG A 46 -12.77 -5.34 3.09
CA ARG A 46 -12.24 -4.99 4.42
C ARG A 46 -12.90 -3.74 5.00
N LEU A 47 -13.16 -2.72 4.17
CA LEU A 47 -13.85 -1.50 4.59
C LEU A 47 -15.28 -1.81 5.05
N LEU A 48 -16.02 -2.60 4.28
CA LEU A 48 -17.38 -3.02 4.62
C LEU A 48 -17.41 -3.84 5.92
N LYS A 49 -16.48 -4.79 6.07
CA LYS A 49 -16.34 -5.58 7.31
C LYS A 49 -16.07 -4.69 8.53
N ARG A 50 -15.19 -3.69 8.41
CA ARG A 50 -14.88 -2.75 9.50
C ARG A 50 -16.09 -1.90 9.90
N LYS A 51 -16.97 -1.58 8.94
CA LYS A 51 -18.20 -0.82 9.18
C LYS A 51 -19.40 -1.70 9.54
N ASN A 52 -19.22 -3.02 9.64
CA ASN A 52 -20.28 -4.00 9.85
C ASN A 52 -21.44 -3.89 8.82
N ILE A 53 -21.12 -3.56 7.57
CA ILE A 53 -22.11 -3.39 6.50
C ILE A 53 -22.23 -4.72 5.73
N PRO A 54 -23.40 -5.40 5.74
CA PRO A 54 -23.60 -6.61 4.97
C PRO A 54 -23.73 -6.29 3.47
N TYR A 55 -23.01 -7.05 2.65
CA TYR A 55 -23.03 -6.90 1.19
C TYR A 55 -23.22 -8.23 0.49
N LEU A 56 -23.78 -8.19 -0.72
CA LEU A 56 -23.97 -9.33 -1.62
C LEU A 56 -22.76 -9.50 -2.54
N ARG A 57 -22.35 -8.42 -3.19
CA ARG A 57 -21.24 -8.42 -4.15
C ARG A 57 -20.47 -7.11 -4.15
N VAL A 58 -19.19 -7.21 -4.53
CA VAL A 58 -18.34 -6.05 -4.82
C VAL A 58 -17.91 -6.16 -6.27
N THR A 59 -18.24 -5.14 -7.06
CA THR A 59 -17.94 -5.06 -8.50
C THR A 59 -16.95 -3.92 -8.75
N ILE A 60 -16.06 -4.10 -9.72
CA ILE A 60 -15.19 -3.02 -10.23
C ILE A 60 -16.00 -2.27 -11.28
N CYS A 61 -16.13 -0.96 -11.14
CA CYS A 61 -16.91 -0.14 -12.08
C CYS A 61 -16.00 0.67 -13.00
N TRP A 62 -14.89 1.18 -12.45
CA TRP A 62 -13.93 1.97 -13.20
C TRP A 62 -12.51 1.67 -12.74
N ILE A 63 -11.57 1.77 -13.67
CA ILE A 63 -10.14 1.60 -13.41
C ILE A 63 -9.35 2.47 -14.37
N GLN A 64 -8.48 3.30 -13.79
CA GLN A 64 -7.62 4.19 -14.53
C GLN A 64 -6.18 4.01 -14.05
N PHE A 65 -5.28 3.86 -15.02
CA PHE A 65 -3.85 4.00 -14.77
C PHE A 65 -3.52 5.49 -14.69
N MET A 66 -2.88 5.91 -13.59
CA MET A 66 -2.53 7.31 -13.39
C MET A 66 -1.13 7.60 -13.90
N GLU A 67 -0.13 6.99 -13.27
CA GLU A 67 1.27 7.30 -13.54
C GLU A 67 2.21 6.19 -13.07
N VAL A 68 3.46 6.28 -13.55
CA VAL A 68 4.59 5.50 -13.02
C VAL A 68 5.39 6.40 -12.09
N VAL A 69 5.46 6.04 -10.81
CA VAL A 69 6.31 6.72 -9.84
C VAL A 69 7.61 5.96 -9.69
N ARG A 70 8.73 6.64 -9.88
CA ARG A 70 10.05 6.08 -9.62
C ARG A 70 10.45 6.34 -8.18
N ARG A 71 10.77 5.27 -7.45
CA ARG A 71 11.33 5.34 -6.10
C ARG A 71 12.58 4.52 -5.95
N THR A 72 13.46 4.95 -5.08
CA THR A 72 14.58 4.13 -4.64
C THR A 72 14.09 2.98 -3.76
N LYS A 73 14.84 1.86 -3.72
CA LYS A 73 14.51 0.75 -2.80
C LYS A 73 14.51 1.22 -1.34
N TYR A 74 15.33 2.22 -1.00
CA TYR A 74 15.39 2.79 0.34
C TYR A 74 14.13 3.60 0.70
N GLU A 75 13.63 4.44 -0.20
CA GLU A 75 12.38 5.19 0.03
C GLU A 75 11.19 4.26 0.20
N GLU A 76 11.10 3.22 -0.63
CA GLU A 76 10.02 2.24 -0.53
C GLU A 76 10.17 1.38 0.73
N TYR A 77 11.40 1.02 1.12
CA TYR A 77 11.67 0.42 2.42
C TYR A 77 11.11 1.27 3.57
N LYS A 78 11.37 2.59 3.57
CA LYS A 78 10.82 3.51 4.58
C LYS A 78 9.29 3.49 4.62
N GLN A 79 8.63 3.43 3.46
CA GLN A 79 7.16 3.32 3.42
C GLN A 79 6.66 1.99 3.97
N LEU A 80 7.26 0.88 3.56
CA LEU A 80 6.84 -0.45 4.00
C LEU A 80 7.04 -0.66 5.51
N VAL A 81 8.12 -0.11 6.09
CA VAL A 81 8.33 -0.12 7.54
C VAL A 81 7.26 0.68 8.26
N ARG A 82 6.88 1.88 7.76
CA ARG A 82 5.77 2.67 8.33
C ARG A 82 4.43 1.95 8.25
N LEU A 83 4.23 1.10 7.25
CA LEU A 83 3.06 0.23 7.10
C LEU A 83 3.14 -1.05 7.96
N ASN A 84 4.09 -1.12 8.91
CA ASN A 84 4.34 -2.26 9.79
C ASN A 84 4.48 -3.59 9.04
N LYS A 85 5.10 -3.57 7.86
CA LYS A 85 5.38 -4.79 7.08
C LYS A 85 6.55 -5.54 7.72
N SER A 86 6.41 -6.86 7.80
CA SER A 86 7.50 -7.70 8.30
C SER A 86 8.67 -7.71 7.32
N LYS A 87 9.87 -7.91 7.84
CA LYS A 87 11.12 -7.92 7.07
C LYS A 87 11.09 -8.91 5.90
N LYS A 88 10.52 -10.10 6.11
CA LYS A 88 10.34 -11.13 5.07
C LYS A 88 9.45 -10.64 3.93
N VAL A 89 8.37 -9.91 4.25
CA VAL A 89 7.49 -9.32 3.24
C VAL A 89 8.21 -8.20 2.48
N ILE A 90 8.95 -7.34 3.19
CA ILE A 90 9.75 -6.27 2.58
C ILE A 90 10.79 -6.83 1.61
N ALA A 91 11.54 -7.86 2.01
CA ALA A 91 12.53 -8.53 1.17
C ALA A 91 11.90 -9.02 -0.14
N ARG A 92 10.74 -9.69 -0.04
CA ARG A 92 10.01 -10.20 -1.21
C ARG A 92 9.51 -9.08 -2.11
N LEU A 93 8.90 -8.03 -1.55
CA LEU A 93 8.34 -6.92 -2.33
C LEU A 93 9.41 -6.08 -3.03
N LEU A 94 10.56 -5.88 -2.39
CA LEU A 94 11.67 -5.13 -2.97
C LEU A 94 12.57 -5.98 -3.87
N ASN A 95 12.29 -7.29 -3.97
CA ASN A 95 13.14 -8.29 -4.60
C ASN A 95 14.60 -8.13 -4.13
N LEU A 96 14.79 -8.28 -2.81
CA LEU A 96 16.06 -8.09 -2.12
C LEU A 96 16.43 -9.32 -1.30
N PRO A 97 17.71 -9.72 -1.29
CA PRO A 97 18.18 -10.69 -0.31
C PRO A 97 18.15 -10.08 1.10
N PHE A 98 18.04 -10.93 2.13
CA PHE A 98 17.92 -10.48 3.52
C PHE A 98 19.07 -9.57 3.98
N TRP A 99 20.29 -9.79 3.49
CA TRP A 99 21.44 -8.96 3.86
C TRP A 99 21.32 -7.52 3.33
N GLU A 100 20.71 -7.29 2.15
CA GLU A 100 20.45 -5.95 1.64
C GLU A 100 19.38 -5.25 2.48
N VAL A 101 18.34 -5.98 2.87
CA VAL A 101 17.31 -5.44 3.78
C VAL A 101 17.93 -5.06 5.13
N ASN A 102 18.88 -5.83 5.65
CA ASN A 102 19.65 -5.48 6.86
C ASN A 102 20.42 -4.17 6.69
N LYS A 103 21.03 -3.94 5.52
CA LYS A 103 21.74 -2.68 5.24
C LYS A 103 20.77 -1.49 5.25
N LEU A 104 19.60 -1.62 4.61
CA LEU A 104 18.57 -0.58 4.61
C LEU A 104 18.04 -0.31 6.03
N GLU A 105 17.83 -1.35 6.83
CA GLU A 105 17.39 -1.24 8.21
C GLU A 105 18.40 -0.47 9.09
N ARG A 106 19.68 -0.84 9.01
CA ARG A 106 20.75 -0.14 9.74
C ARG A 106 20.83 1.33 9.34
N HIS A 107 20.70 1.62 8.05
CA HIS A 107 20.67 2.99 7.54
C HIS A 107 19.48 3.78 8.11
N TYR A 108 18.28 3.19 8.06
CA TYR A 108 17.05 3.81 8.58
C TYR A 108 17.10 4.05 10.09
N GLN A 109 17.66 3.12 10.87
CA GLN A 109 17.83 3.28 12.31
C GLN A 109 18.81 4.42 12.63
N LYS A 110 19.94 4.53 11.91
CA LYS A 110 20.87 5.66 12.05
C LYS A 110 20.19 6.99 11.75
N GLU A 111 19.41 7.06 10.67
CA GLU A 111 18.66 8.26 10.27
C GLU A 111 17.67 8.68 11.36
N ARG A 112 16.90 7.73 11.93
CA ARG A 112 16.00 8.00 13.06
C ARG A 112 16.72 8.49 14.30
N ARG A 113 17.82 7.82 14.72
CA ARG A 113 18.61 8.23 15.89
C ARG A 113 19.12 9.66 15.75
N ARG A 114 19.67 10.02 14.58
CA ARG A 114 20.13 11.39 14.29
C ARG A 114 18.99 12.40 14.38
N LYS A 115 17.79 12.06 13.88
CA LYS A 115 16.61 12.93 13.99
C LYS A 115 16.22 13.18 15.45
N TYR A 116 16.21 12.14 16.28
CA TYR A 116 15.92 12.27 17.71
C TYR A 116 16.95 13.15 18.43
N ILE A 117 18.25 12.94 18.20
CA ILE A 117 19.32 13.76 18.79
C ILE A 117 19.16 15.24 18.39
N ARG A 118 18.89 15.52 17.11
CA ARG A 118 18.65 16.90 16.65
C ARG A 118 17.44 17.54 17.32
N GLN A 119 16.34 16.80 17.49
CA GLN A 119 15.15 17.30 18.18
C GLN A 119 15.41 17.55 19.67
N ALA A 120 16.20 16.70 20.33
CA ALA A 120 16.59 16.89 21.72
C ALA A 120 17.50 18.10 21.93
N ASN A 121 18.35 18.44 20.95
CA ASN A 121 19.24 19.61 21.02
C ASN A 121 18.57 20.93 20.64
N LEU A 122 17.33 20.89 20.12
CA LEU A 122 16.55 22.07 19.74
C LEU A 122 15.53 22.47 20.82
N ASN A 123 15.29 21.59 21.80
CA ASN A 123 14.44 21.81 22.97
C ASN A 123 15.31 22.11 24.19
#